data_AF-A0A9E0XPU9-F1
#
_entry.id   AF-A0A9E0XPU9-F1
#
_cell.length_a   1.000
_cell.length_b   1.000
_cell.length_c   1.000
_cell.angle_alpha   90.00
_cell.angle_beta   90.00
_cell.angle_gamma   90.00
#
_symmetry.space_group_name_H-M   'P 1'
#
loop_
_entity.id
_entity.type
_entity.pdbx_description
1 polymer ?
#
loop_
_entity_poly.entity_id
_entity_poly.type
_entity_poly.pdbx_seq_one_letter_code
_entity_poly.pdbx_strand_id
1 'polypeptide(L)'
;LSYLLALAARGASVKATGFGRLDFDPGNALAAIHRENPDALLFGTDLPSTRAPRPFVLTDLDLIAAALDDAAALRRVLHRNALALYRPESDAPALPRS
;
A
#
# COMPACT_ATOMS: atom_id res chain seq x y z
N LEU A 1 15.21 -7.92 -2.84
CA LEU A 1 14.40 -6.84 -3.43
C LEU A 1 14.41 -6.85 -4.96
N SER A 2 15.54 -7.12 -5.63
CA SER A 2 15.68 -7.12 -7.10
C SER A 2 14.61 -7.90 -7.88
N TYR A 3 14.27 -9.13 -7.48
CA TYR A 3 13.21 -9.91 -8.13
C TYR A 3 11.82 -9.29 -7.99
N LEU A 4 11.51 -8.72 -6.82
CA LEU A 4 10.25 -8.03 -6.57
C LEU A 4 10.12 -6.78 -7.46
N LEU A 5 11.20 -6.00 -7.59
CA LEU A 5 11.21 -4.82 -8.45
C LEU A 5 11.01 -5.21 -9.92
N ALA A 6 11.67 -6.28 -10.39
CA ALA A 6 11.46 -6.78 -11.75
C ALA A 6 10.00 -7.21 -12.02
N LEU A 7 9.32 -7.80 -11.03
CA LEU A 7 7.90 -8.10 -11.13
C LEU A 7 7.04 -6.84 -11.13
N ALA A 8 7.30 -5.89 -10.23
CA ALA A 8 6.59 -4.62 -10.13
C ALA A 8 6.71 -3.81 -11.43
N ALA A 9 7.90 -3.75 -12.03
CA ALA A 9 8.17 -3.13 -13.32
C ALA A 9 7.32 -3.73 -14.46
N ARG A 10 6.97 -5.02 -14.33
CA ARG A 10 6.14 -5.77 -15.30
C ARG A 10 4.64 -5.71 -14.95
N GLY A 11 4.25 -4.86 -14.01
CA GLY A 11 2.85 -4.63 -13.63
C GLY A 11 2.33 -5.50 -12.49
N ALA A 12 3.19 -6.26 -11.80
CA ALA A 12 2.77 -6.98 -10.61
C ALA A 12 2.41 -6.00 -9.47
N SER A 13 1.29 -6.26 -8.82
CA SER A 13 0.87 -5.52 -7.64
C SER A 13 1.52 -6.08 -6.37
N VAL A 14 1.96 -5.18 -5.49
CA VAL A 14 2.58 -5.46 -4.19
C VAL A 14 1.72 -4.84 -3.09
N LYS A 15 1.21 -5.68 -2.19
CA LYS A 15 0.44 -5.22 -1.03
C LYS A 15 1.36 -5.03 0.19
N ALA A 16 1.59 -3.78 0.56
CA ALA A 16 2.26 -3.36 1.79
C ALA A 16 1.34 -3.59 2.99
N THR A 17 1.67 -4.58 3.81
CA THR A 17 0.81 -5.06 4.89
C THR A 17 1.63 -5.81 5.94
N GLY A 18 1.06 -6.04 7.13
CA GLY A 18 1.72 -6.81 8.18
C GLY A 18 2.96 -6.14 8.78
N PHE A 19 2.98 -4.81 8.88
CA PHE A 19 4.12 -4.05 9.41
C PHE A 19 4.57 -4.50 10.82
N GLY A 20 3.67 -5.08 11.62
CA GLY A 20 3.98 -5.63 12.94
C GLY A 20 4.82 -6.92 12.96
N ARG A 21 5.19 -7.48 11.80
CA ARG A 21 6.01 -8.71 11.71
C ARG A 21 7.31 -8.55 10.91
N LEU A 22 7.63 -7.33 10.46
CA LEU A 22 8.83 -7.10 9.66
C LEU A 22 10.07 -7.12 10.54
N ASP A 23 11.11 -7.78 10.03
CA ASP A 23 12.47 -7.83 10.59
C ASP A 23 13.41 -6.81 9.93
N PHE A 24 12.86 -5.89 9.13
CA PHE A 24 13.57 -4.83 8.43
C PHE A 24 12.75 -3.53 8.36
N ASP A 25 13.41 -2.41 8.05
CA ASP A 25 12.75 -1.12 7.80
C ASP A 25 12.04 -1.12 6.42
N PRO A 26 10.71 -1.05 6.37
CA PRO A 26 9.96 -1.07 5.12
C PRO A 26 10.18 0.17 4.24
N GLY A 27 10.65 1.31 4.79
CA GLY A 27 10.70 2.58 4.08
C GLY A 27 11.48 2.50 2.76
N ASN A 28 12.66 1.90 2.80
CA ASN A 28 13.49 1.72 1.60
C ASN A 28 12.81 0.83 0.53
N ALA A 29 12.10 -0.22 0.97
CA ALA A 29 11.39 -1.11 0.06
C ALA A 29 10.19 -0.41 -0.58
N LEU A 30 9.40 0.33 0.21
CA LEU A 30 8.27 1.12 -0.26
C LEU A 30 8.72 2.17 -1.30
N ALA A 31 9.75 2.95 -0.97
CA ALA A 31 10.28 3.96 -1.88
C ALA A 31 10.82 3.33 -3.18
N ALA A 32 11.52 2.19 -3.10
CA ALA A 32 12.05 1.51 -4.27
C ALA A 32 10.95 0.96 -5.18
N ILE A 33 9.93 0.30 -4.63
CA ILE A 33 8.82 -0.24 -5.43
C ILE A 33 8.02 0.91 -6.05
N HIS A 34 7.74 1.98 -5.30
CA HIS A 34 7.03 3.14 -5.83
C HIS A 34 7.77 3.80 -6.99
N ARG A 35 9.10 3.95 -6.86
CA ARG A 35 9.95 4.55 -7.90
C ARG A 35 9.98 3.68 -9.16
N GLU A 36 10.02 2.36 -9.00
CA GLU A 36 10.01 1.41 -10.11
C GLU A 36 8.65 1.42 -10.83
N ASN A 37 7.56 1.39 -10.07
CA ASN A 37 6.21 1.48 -10.61
C ASN A 37 5.26 2.11 -9.58
N PRO A 38 4.81 3.37 -9.80
CA PRO A 38 3.88 4.05 -8.91
C PRO A 38 2.55 3.31 -8.70
N ASP A 39 2.14 2.49 -9.67
CA ASP A 39 0.88 1.74 -9.66
C ASP A 39 0.99 0.37 -9.00
N ALA A 40 2.21 -0.06 -8.64
CA ALA A 40 2.43 -1.39 -8.07
C ALA A 40 2.07 -1.48 -6.59
N LEU A 41 2.16 -0.40 -5.81
CA LEU A 41 1.95 -0.48 -4.35
C LEU A 41 0.50 -0.32 -3.92
N LEU A 42 0.02 -1.23 -3.08
CA LEU A 42 -1.25 -1.15 -2.38
C LEU A 42 -1.02 -1.22 -0.88
N PHE A 43 -1.78 -0.48 -0.09
CA PHE A 43 -1.81 -0.66 1.36
C PHE A 43 -2.88 -1.67 1.80
N GLY A 44 -2.61 -2.40 2.88
CA GLY A 44 -3.62 -3.17 3.60
C GLY A 44 -3.27 -3.34 5.08
N THR A 45 -4.29 -3.32 5.95
CA THR A 45 -4.12 -3.39 7.41
C THR A 45 -3.82 -4.79 7.95
N ASP A 46 -4.07 -5.85 7.17
CA ASP A 46 -3.94 -7.25 7.61
C ASP A 46 -4.85 -7.61 8.81
N LEU A 47 -6.00 -6.95 8.99
CA LEU A 47 -6.93 -7.27 10.07
C LEU A 47 -7.52 -8.69 9.90
N PRO A 48 -7.75 -9.45 11.00
CA PRO A 48 -7.63 -9.08 12.42
C PRO A 48 -6.19 -9.14 13.00
N SER A 49 -5.17 -9.24 12.15
CA SER A 49 -3.74 -9.27 12.51
C SER A 49 -3.32 -10.45 13.39
N THR A 50 -4.04 -11.58 13.30
CA THR A 50 -3.81 -12.79 14.10
C THR A 50 -2.51 -13.55 13.76
N ARG A 51 -1.79 -13.10 12.73
CA ARG A 51 -0.53 -13.72 12.25
C ARG A 51 0.70 -12.81 12.45
N ALA A 52 0.54 -11.69 13.14
CA ALA A 52 1.62 -10.77 13.46
C ALA A 52 1.81 -10.65 14.99
N PRO A 53 3.06 -10.57 15.48
CA PRO A 53 3.34 -10.34 16.91
C PRO A 53 2.70 -9.05 17.44
N ARG A 54 2.60 -8.05 16.57
CA ARG A 54 1.96 -6.75 16.84
C ARG A 54 0.80 -6.54 15.86
N PRO A 55 -0.40 -6.18 16.33
CA PRO A 55 -1.51 -5.84 15.44
C PRO A 55 -1.25 -4.55 14.67
N PHE A 56 -2.03 -4.32 13.61
CA PHE A 56 -2.06 -3.03 12.94
C PHE A 56 -2.44 -1.91 13.90
N VAL A 57 -1.71 -0.80 13.83
CA VAL A 57 -2.04 0.46 14.50
C VAL A 57 -2.01 1.59 13.48
N LEU A 58 -2.78 2.66 13.72
CA LEU A 58 -2.88 3.77 12.76
C LEU A 58 -1.52 4.42 12.45
N THR A 59 -0.59 4.43 13.40
CA THR A 59 0.77 4.96 13.22
C THR A 59 1.61 4.13 12.24
N ASP A 60 1.18 2.92 11.85
CA ASP A 60 1.82 2.19 10.74
C ASP A 60 1.67 2.94 9.40
N LEU A 61 0.67 3.82 9.27
CA LEU A 61 0.52 4.70 8.11
C LEU A 61 1.65 5.73 8.00
N ASP A 62 2.25 6.11 9.13
CA ASP A 62 3.35 7.10 9.16
C ASP A 62 4.59 6.56 8.45
N LEU A 63 4.80 5.24 8.46
CA LEU A 63 5.88 4.57 7.70
C LEU A 63 5.71 4.78 6.18
N ILE A 64 4.46 4.74 5.70
CA ILE A 64 4.15 4.94 4.27
C ILE A 64 4.27 6.42 3.92
N ALA A 65 3.78 7.30 4.78
CA ALA A 65 3.87 8.74 4.59
C ALA A 65 5.35 9.18 4.51
N ALA A 66 6.18 8.74 5.46
CA ALA A 66 7.61 9.04 5.49
C ALA A 66 8.38 8.46 4.30
N ALA A 67 7.99 7.30 3.79
CA ALA A 67 8.67 6.66 2.66
C ALA A 67 8.40 7.30 1.30
N LEU A 68 7.21 7.90 1.13
CA LEU A 68 6.78 8.47 -0.15
C LEU A 68 6.94 9.98 -0.22
N ASP A 69 6.80 10.68 0.90
CA ASP A 69 6.94 12.15 1.02
C ASP A 69 6.17 12.97 -0.03
N ASP A 70 5.04 12.42 -0.53
CA ASP A 70 4.19 13.01 -1.56
C ASP A 70 2.73 12.61 -1.31
N ALA A 71 1.84 13.60 -1.18
CA ALA A 71 0.41 13.40 -0.94
C ALA A 71 -0.30 12.66 -2.10
N ALA A 72 0.09 12.89 -3.34
CA ALA A 72 -0.44 12.17 -4.50
C ALA A 72 0.02 10.72 -4.52
N ALA A 73 1.30 10.46 -4.19
CA ALA A 73 1.81 9.11 -4.02
C ALA A 73 1.10 8.36 -2.89
N LEU A 74 0.91 9.02 -1.74
CA LEU A 74 0.19 8.47 -0.60
C LEU A 74 -1.27 8.13 -0.95
N ARG A 75 -1.99 9.05 -1.60
CA ARG A 75 -3.37 8.79 -2.08
C ARG A 75 -3.42 7.65 -3.09
N ARG A 76 -2.37 7.47 -3.89
CA ARG A 76 -2.29 6.37 -4.85
C ARG A 76 -2.18 5.02 -4.13
N VAL A 77 -1.24 4.90 -3.19
CA VAL A 77 -0.99 3.66 -2.44
C VAL A 77 -2.13 3.31 -1.48
N LEU A 78 -2.71 4.30 -0.80
CA LEU A 78 -3.79 4.08 0.17
C LEU A 78 -5.16 3.81 -0.49
N HIS A 79 -5.34 4.13 -1.77
CA HIS A 79 -6.67 4.08 -2.39
C HIS A 79 -6.68 3.78 -3.89
N ARG A 80 -6.06 4.63 -4.73
CA ARG A 80 -6.28 4.55 -6.19
C ARG A 80 -5.81 3.24 -6.81
N ASN A 81 -4.67 2.70 -6.36
CA ASN A 81 -4.14 1.44 -6.89
C ASN A 81 -5.06 0.26 -6.55
N ALA A 82 -5.68 0.26 -5.37
CA ALA A 82 -6.66 -0.75 -4.99
C ALA A 82 -7.91 -0.69 -5.86
N LEU A 83 -8.44 0.51 -6.15
CA LEU A 83 -9.57 0.65 -7.06
C LEU A 83 -9.24 0.18 -8.48
N ALA A 84 -8.05 0.51 -8.99
CA ALA A 84 -7.62 0.10 -10.32
C ALA A 84 -7.44 -1.42 -10.44
N LEU A 85 -6.92 -2.06 -9.38
CA LEU A 85 -6.70 -3.50 -9.33
C LEU A 85 -7.99 -4.29 -9.13
N TYR A 86 -8.76 -3.97 -8.08
CA TYR A 86 -9.92 -4.77 -7.68
C TYR A 86 -11.19 -4.42 -8.44
N ARG A 87 -11.28 -3.20 -8.99
CA ARG A 87 -12.44 -2.71 -9.74
C ARG A 87 -13.78 -3.09 -9.07
N PRO A 88 -13.96 -2.77 -7.78
CA PRO A 88 -15.17 -3.15 -7.09
C PRO A 88 -16.38 -2.52 -7.80
N GLU A 89 -17.45 -3.27 -7.93
CA GLU A 89 -18.71 -2.74 -8.46
C GLU A 89 -19.17 -1.56 -7.59
N SER A 90 -19.62 -0.51 -8.25
CA SER A 90 -20.10 0.69 -7.56
C SER A 90 -21.52 0.46 -7.07
N ASP A 91 -21.69 -0.24 -5.94
CA ASP A 91 -23.02 -0.39 -5.31
C ASP A 91 -23.33 0.76 -4.33
N ALA A 92 -22.57 1.86 -4.40
CA ALA A 92 -22.78 3.02 -3.55
C ALA A 92 -23.84 3.96 -4.16
N PRO A 93 -24.92 4.32 -3.43
CA PRO A 93 -25.80 5.41 -3.85
C PRO A 93 -24.96 6.70 -3.95
N ALA A 94 -25.23 7.50 -4.99
CA ALA A 94 -24.54 8.77 -5.20
C ALA A 94 -24.60 9.61 -3.91
N LEU A 95 -23.43 9.89 -3.32
CA LEU A 95 -23.35 10.82 -2.18
C LEU A 95 -23.94 12.17 -2.62
N PRO A 96 -24.88 12.75 -1.85
CA PRO A 96 -25.44 14.05 -2.20
C PRO A 96 -24.31 15.07 -2.25
N ARG A 97 -24.23 15.79 -3.38
CA ARG A 97 -23.32 16.93 -3.52
C ARG A 97 -23.86 18.04 -2.62
N SER A 98 -23.06 18.45 -1.64
CA SER A 98 -23.25 19.67 -0.85
C SER A 98 -23.05 20.92 -1.70
#